data_AF-A0A926E4B1-F1
#
_entry.id   AF-A0A926E4B1-F1
#
_cell.length_a   1.000
_cell.length_b   1.000
_cell.length_c   1.000
_cell.angle_alpha   90.00
_cell.angle_beta   90.00
_cell.angle_gamma   90.00
#
_symmetry.space_group_name_H-M   'P 1'
#
loop_
_entity.id
_entity.type
_entity.pdbx_description
1 polymer ?
#
loop_
_entity_poly.entity_id
_entity_poly.type
_entity_poly.pdbx_seq_one_letter_code
_entity_poly.pdbx_strand_id
1 'polypeptide(L)'
;MNKQKVVILDTGVKKNHPQFDRTEIVNLKLNDSQNWEECDDHIVNGHGTAVASVLLKYVNTDIQIISMNIFNKEEESDPFLLISALNYIYQNIECDAINISAGIHQDFPELREVCSLLKEKHIKIVAAFCNSGLISFPAAYDSVIGVDATTSVTRIDEYIYVRGSLVNVGAMSTNQRVAWTDPAYVIVRGNSFITPIITAKICNLLADGVAFIDIESFLSHQAVRNMEFSYEPVQYSKYKTPKQAAIFPLNKETNSLIRFEHMLPFQLTSVYDTKYSGKVGQKVSSANGKETFQIQNIDHCDWDSFDSLILGHSQELSIKSNKNYKLEIIKRCIENDKNIICFDEKDIRLLPTSLQKNIYVPKISRSKKTSNKFGKLYTTYSPVLAVVGTSSQQGKFTFQLKIRELFQADGFKVGQFCTEPEGELFQMDAVYPYGYDGTVDLSGLESIEHVNALMHEIDLTEPDIIIAGTQSGACTVDYNNLSSYTLPTIDVLLGIKPDAVVLCINYHDPIEVVKRSVKFLESLVDCAVVGVCLFPFGYEDEWHAMRNLKTMISNDQLVKRTVEIENELDISCGINGEDDGTLKLYKECIKFFTQC
;
A
#
# COMPACT_ATOMS: atom_id res chain seq x y z
N MET A 1 9.26 -27.93 39.40
CA MET A 1 8.83 -27.35 38.11
C MET A 1 10.08 -26.89 37.40
N ASN A 2 10.19 -27.10 36.09
CA ASN A 2 11.30 -26.52 35.33
C ASN A 2 11.20 -24.99 35.43
N LYS A 3 12.35 -24.33 35.60
CA LYS A 3 12.45 -22.87 35.61
C LYS A 3 12.04 -22.34 34.23
N GLN A 4 11.15 -21.35 34.20
CA GLN A 4 10.66 -20.76 32.95
C GLN A 4 11.81 -20.05 32.23
N LYS A 5 11.87 -20.16 30.90
CA LYS A 5 12.94 -19.60 30.09
C LYS A 5 12.39 -18.51 29.17
N VAL A 6 12.96 -17.32 29.27
CA VAL A 6 12.60 -16.18 28.41
C VAL A 6 13.80 -15.77 27.58
N VAL A 7 13.62 -15.72 26.26
CA VAL A 7 14.64 -15.22 25.35
C VAL A 7 14.44 -13.71 25.16
N ILE A 8 15.50 -12.93 25.24
CA ILE A 8 15.51 -11.50 24.91
C ILE A 8 16.38 -11.32 23.67
N LEU A 9 15.78 -10.86 22.58
CA LEU A 9 16.49 -10.44 21.38
C LEU A 9 16.71 -8.94 21.46
N ASP A 10 17.93 -8.52 21.80
CA ASP A 10 18.27 -7.11 22.05
C ASP A 10 19.78 -6.87 21.88
N THR A 11 20.38 -5.88 22.54
CA THR A 11 21.79 -5.47 22.42
C THR A 11 22.76 -6.23 23.33
N GLY A 12 22.29 -7.26 24.03
CA GLY A 12 23.03 -7.97 25.08
C GLY A 12 22.71 -7.48 26.50
N VAL A 13 23.04 -8.29 27.51
CA VAL A 13 22.71 -8.00 28.92
C VAL A 13 23.97 -8.00 29.79
N LYS A 14 24.18 -6.93 30.56
CA LYS A 14 25.22 -6.86 31.59
C LYS A 14 24.85 -7.75 32.79
N LYS A 15 25.16 -9.04 32.70
CA LYS A 15 24.75 -10.03 33.70
C LYS A 15 25.27 -9.78 35.13
N ASN A 16 26.43 -9.13 35.27
CA ASN A 16 27.04 -8.77 36.56
C ASN A 16 26.45 -7.49 37.18
N HIS A 17 25.31 -7.01 36.69
CA HIS A 17 24.64 -5.84 37.25
C HIS A 17 23.91 -6.22 38.56
N PRO A 18 23.96 -5.41 39.64
CA PRO A 18 23.41 -5.76 40.96
C PRO A 18 21.91 -6.13 40.97
N GLN A 19 21.15 -5.64 40.00
CA GLN A 19 19.73 -5.99 39.85
C GLN A 19 19.51 -7.47 39.43
N PHE A 20 20.55 -8.16 38.97
CA PHE A 20 20.48 -9.51 38.42
C PHE A 20 21.16 -10.57 39.29
N ASP A 21 21.61 -10.25 40.50
CA ASP A 21 22.36 -11.15 41.40
C ASP A 21 21.69 -12.52 41.66
N ARG A 22 20.37 -12.63 41.46
CA ARG A 22 19.57 -13.84 41.67
C ARG A 22 18.99 -14.44 40.39
N THR A 23 19.33 -13.87 39.23
CA THR A 23 18.79 -14.30 37.94
C THR A 23 19.89 -15.00 37.16
N GLU A 24 19.55 -16.16 36.60
CA GLU A 24 20.44 -16.85 35.68
C GLU A 24 20.31 -16.21 34.30
N ILE A 25 21.41 -15.67 33.78
CA ILE A 25 21.47 -14.99 32.48
C ILE A 25 22.56 -15.63 31.63
N VAL A 26 22.17 -16.12 30.45
CA VAL A 26 23.08 -16.62 29.41
C VAL A 26 23.08 -15.61 28.26
N ASN A 27 24.25 -15.08 27.91
CA ASN A 27 24.41 -14.18 26.77
C ASN A 27 24.95 -14.96 25.57
N LEU A 28 24.30 -14.82 24.41
CA LEU A 28 24.71 -15.40 23.15
C LEU A 28 25.00 -14.31 22.11
N LYS A 29 26.01 -14.55 21.28
CA LYS A 29 26.31 -13.74 20.08
C LYS A 29 26.51 -14.65 18.87
N LEU A 30 26.33 -14.09 17.68
CA LEU A 30 26.74 -14.75 16.44
C LEU A 30 28.24 -14.52 16.22
N ASN A 31 29.02 -15.59 16.04
CA ASN A 31 30.45 -15.50 15.74
C ASN A 31 30.74 -15.39 14.24
N ASP A 32 32.00 -15.16 13.88
CA ASP A 32 32.44 -15.01 12.48
C ASP A 32 32.19 -16.27 11.63
N SER A 33 32.03 -17.43 12.28
CA SER A 33 31.69 -18.71 11.64
C SER A 33 30.18 -18.94 11.52
N GLN A 34 29.36 -17.90 11.72
CA GLN A 34 27.89 -17.96 11.61
C GLN A 34 27.23 -18.92 12.61
N ASN A 35 27.87 -19.14 13.77
CA ASN A 35 27.32 -19.95 14.86
C ASN A 35 27.04 -19.11 16.10
N TRP A 36 25.96 -19.43 16.81
CA TRP A 36 25.63 -18.79 18.09
C TRP A 36 26.46 -19.42 19.22
N GLU A 37 27.15 -18.58 19.99
CA GLU A 37 28.01 -18.99 21.10
C GLU A 37 27.82 -18.12 22.34
N GLU A 38 28.12 -18.67 23.52
CA GLU A 38 28.09 -17.90 24.77
C GLU A 38 29.18 -16.83 24.79
N CYS A 39 28.79 -15.59 25.09
CA CYS A 39 29.72 -14.47 25.22
C CYS A 39 29.15 -13.38 26.14
N ASP A 40 29.76 -13.23 27.31
CA ASP A 40 29.31 -12.27 28.32
C ASP A 40 29.77 -10.83 28.09
N ASP A 41 30.85 -10.65 27.34
CA ASP A 41 31.48 -9.35 27.11
C ASP A 41 30.89 -8.62 25.89
N HIS A 42 29.98 -9.25 25.15
CA HIS A 42 29.39 -8.69 23.94
C HIS A 42 28.08 -7.97 24.23
N ILE A 43 28.21 -6.71 24.65
CA ILE A 43 27.09 -5.81 24.95
C ILE A 43 27.27 -4.55 24.11
N VAL A 44 26.38 -4.33 23.13
CA VAL A 44 26.48 -3.19 22.20
C VAL A 44 26.22 -1.88 22.95
N ASN A 45 25.12 -1.83 23.71
CA ASN A 45 24.77 -0.70 24.57
C ASN A 45 23.95 -1.20 25.79
N GLY A 46 23.44 -0.30 26.64
CA GLY A 46 22.68 -0.70 27.83
C GLY A 46 21.21 -1.05 27.60
N HIS A 47 20.70 -1.02 26.36
CA HIS A 47 19.28 -1.22 26.07
C HIS A 47 18.78 -2.62 26.48
N GLY A 48 19.48 -3.69 26.12
CA GLY A 48 19.10 -5.05 26.50
C GLY A 48 19.12 -5.26 28.01
N THR A 49 20.09 -4.63 28.70
CA THR A 49 20.16 -4.59 30.17
C THR A 49 18.91 -3.91 30.74
N ALA A 50 18.46 -2.79 30.17
CA ALA A 50 17.23 -2.13 30.61
C ALA A 50 15.99 -2.99 30.38
N VAL A 51 15.86 -3.62 29.21
CA VAL A 51 14.74 -4.51 28.87
C VAL A 51 14.64 -5.69 29.84
N ALA A 52 15.75 -6.37 30.10
CA ALA A 52 15.82 -7.46 31.09
C ALA A 52 15.43 -6.97 32.50
N SER A 53 15.87 -5.76 32.87
CA SER A 53 15.54 -5.16 34.17
C SER A 53 14.05 -4.86 34.35
N VAL A 54 13.38 -4.46 33.27
CA VAL A 54 11.92 -4.23 33.29
C VAL A 54 11.19 -5.57 33.35
N LEU A 55 11.58 -6.56 32.54
CA LEU A 55 10.98 -7.90 32.57
C LEU A 55 10.98 -8.48 33.99
N LEU A 56 12.15 -8.47 34.64
CA LEU A 56 12.33 -9.00 36.00
C LEU A 56 11.56 -8.23 37.07
N LYS A 57 11.26 -6.95 36.83
CA LYS A 57 10.48 -6.12 37.77
C LYS A 57 9.00 -6.53 37.81
N TYR A 58 8.46 -7.09 36.73
CA TYR A 58 7.03 -7.38 36.58
C TYR A 58 6.69 -8.88 36.54
N VAL A 59 7.69 -9.74 36.37
CA VAL A 59 7.51 -11.18 36.49
C VAL A 59 7.48 -11.57 37.98
N ASN A 60 6.55 -12.44 38.35
CA ASN A 60 6.33 -12.87 39.73
C ASN A 60 6.85 -14.31 39.98
N THR A 61 7.58 -14.86 39.02
CA THR A 61 8.12 -16.21 39.01
C THR A 61 9.62 -16.20 38.80
N ASP A 62 10.30 -17.29 39.19
CA ASP A 62 11.72 -17.43 38.92
C ASP A 62 11.92 -17.82 37.45
N ILE A 63 12.67 -17.00 36.71
CA ILE A 63 12.93 -17.18 35.28
C ILE A 63 14.44 -17.22 34.99
N GLN A 64 14.80 -17.94 33.94
CA GLN A 64 16.12 -17.85 33.30
C GLN A 64 16.00 -16.94 32.07
N ILE A 65 16.97 -16.06 31.88
CA ILE A 65 17.04 -15.17 30.71
C ILE A 65 18.12 -15.69 29.76
N ILE A 66 17.76 -15.87 28.49
CA ILE A 66 18.70 -16.10 27.41
C ILE A 66 18.71 -14.82 26.56
N SER A 67 19.79 -14.06 26.61
CA SER A 67 19.95 -12.81 25.87
C SER A 67 20.73 -13.09 24.59
N MET A 68 20.18 -12.74 23.43
CA MET A 68 20.86 -12.89 22.14
C MET A 68 21.02 -11.52 21.48
N ASN A 69 22.26 -11.20 21.08
CA ASN A 69 22.53 -9.93 20.41
C ASN A 69 22.07 -9.96 18.93
N ILE A 70 21.11 -9.11 18.56
CA ILE A 70 20.63 -8.93 17.17
C ILE A 70 21.02 -7.58 16.55
N PHE A 71 21.88 -6.81 17.22
CA PHE A 71 22.33 -5.51 16.79
C PHE A 71 23.72 -5.58 16.17
N ASN A 72 23.90 -4.86 15.06
CA ASN A 72 25.19 -4.72 14.41
C ASN A 72 26.08 -3.68 15.13
N LYS A 73 27.27 -3.41 14.58
CA LYS A 73 28.23 -2.44 15.13
C LYS A 73 27.77 -0.98 15.06
N GLU A 74 26.76 -0.70 14.25
CA GLU A 74 26.15 0.62 14.06
C GLU A 74 24.95 0.83 15.00
N GLU A 75 24.72 -0.10 15.92
CA GLU A 75 23.57 -0.12 16.84
C GLU A 75 22.22 -0.20 16.14
N GLU A 76 22.18 -0.82 14.95
CA GLU A 76 20.96 -1.08 14.20
C GLU A 76 20.57 -2.56 14.27
N SER A 77 19.25 -2.80 14.26
CA SER A 77 18.71 -4.16 14.17
C SER A 77 18.95 -4.70 12.76
N ASP A 78 19.74 -5.76 12.67
CA ASP A 78 20.10 -6.38 11.39
C ASP A 78 19.09 -7.48 11.01
N PRO A 79 18.48 -7.45 9.81
CA PRO A 79 17.51 -8.47 9.39
C PRO A 79 18.08 -9.89 9.42
N PHE A 80 19.32 -10.07 8.99
CA PHE A 80 19.97 -11.37 8.95
C PHE A 80 20.26 -11.91 10.35
N LEU A 81 20.77 -11.07 11.27
CA LEU A 81 20.97 -11.45 12.67
C LEU A 81 19.65 -11.83 13.36
N LEU A 82 18.58 -11.06 13.12
CA LEU A 82 17.26 -11.34 13.69
C LEU A 82 16.70 -12.68 13.19
N ILE A 83 16.73 -12.92 11.87
CA ILE A 83 16.28 -14.18 11.26
C ILE A 83 17.14 -15.36 11.75
N SER A 84 18.46 -15.19 11.81
CA SER A 84 19.39 -16.20 12.32
C SER A 84 19.11 -16.54 13.80
N ALA A 85 18.85 -15.53 14.64
CA ALA A 85 18.55 -15.73 16.05
C ALA A 85 17.25 -16.54 16.24
N LEU A 86 16.19 -16.16 15.52
CA LEU A 86 14.90 -16.86 15.61
C LEU A 86 14.97 -18.29 15.10
N ASN A 87 15.73 -18.55 14.03
CA ASN A 87 15.99 -19.90 13.55
C ASN A 87 16.78 -20.74 14.55
N TYR A 88 17.81 -20.15 15.17
CA TYR A 88 18.58 -20.81 16.20
C TYR A 88 17.73 -21.15 17.42
N ILE A 89 16.87 -20.22 17.87
CA ILE A 89 15.91 -20.47 18.95
C ILE A 89 15.01 -21.64 18.59
N TYR A 90 14.38 -21.60 17.40
CA TYR A 90 13.49 -22.65 16.95
C TYR A 90 14.15 -24.03 16.96
N GLN A 91 15.43 -24.12 16.57
CA GLN A 91 16.13 -25.40 16.46
C GLN A 91 16.72 -25.90 17.78
N ASN A 92 17.22 -25.01 18.63
CA ASN A 92 18.14 -25.37 19.72
C ASN A 92 17.70 -24.90 21.11
N ILE A 93 16.71 -24.02 21.24
CA ILE A 93 16.32 -23.42 22.51
C ILE A 93 14.88 -23.78 22.84
N GLU A 94 14.69 -24.52 23.94
CA GLU A 94 13.39 -24.65 24.58
C GLU A 94 13.15 -23.41 25.45
N CYS A 95 12.20 -22.57 25.06
CA CYS A 95 11.78 -21.39 25.83
C CYS A 95 10.27 -21.20 25.78
N ASP A 96 9.75 -20.42 26.71
CA ASP A 96 8.31 -20.17 26.87
C ASP A 96 7.87 -18.89 26.14
N ALA A 97 8.75 -17.88 26.14
CA ALA A 97 8.50 -16.59 25.52
C ALA A 97 9.77 -15.97 24.94
N ILE A 98 9.58 -15.15 23.90
CA ILE A 98 10.61 -14.35 23.24
C ILE A 98 10.16 -12.88 23.31
N ASN A 99 10.99 -12.04 23.91
CA ASN A 99 10.81 -10.59 23.92
C ASN A 99 11.72 -9.95 22.86
N ILE A 100 11.15 -9.18 21.96
CA ILE A 100 11.87 -8.44 20.92
C ILE A 100 11.55 -6.95 21.09
N SER A 101 12.45 -6.23 21.76
CA SER A 101 12.29 -4.78 21.97
C SER A 101 12.95 -3.97 20.84
N ALA A 102 12.92 -4.53 19.63
CA ALA A 102 13.50 -4.02 18.39
C ALA A 102 12.68 -4.53 17.18
N GLY A 103 12.98 -4.04 15.99
CA GLY A 103 12.37 -4.53 14.76
C GLY A 103 13.01 -3.91 13.52
N ILE A 104 12.65 -4.46 12.38
CA ILE A 104 13.10 -4.04 11.05
C ILE A 104 11.92 -3.47 10.26
N HIS A 105 12.20 -2.64 9.25
CA HIS A 105 11.16 -1.93 8.49
C HIS A 105 10.74 -2.63 7.19
N GLN A 106 11.53 -3.60 6.74
CA GLN A 106 11.24 -4.46 5.59
C GLN A 106 10.65 -5.79 6.07
N ASP A 107 9.68 -6.30 5.32
CA ASP A 107 9.09 -7.62 5.56
C ASP A 107 9.88 -8.69 4.79
N PHE A 108 10.27 -9.76 5.47
CA PHE A 108 10.97 -10.90 4.87
C PHE A 108 10.11 -12.18 5.01
N PRO A 109 9.85 -12.91 3.92
CA PRO A 109 9.13 -14.18 3.99
C PRO A 109 9.70 -15.16 5.02
N GLU A 110 11.03 -15.26 5.12
CA GLU A 110 11.75 -16.13 6.06
C GLU A 110 11.51 -15.73 7.52
N LEU A 111 11.43 -14.42 7.80
CA LEU A 111 11.13 -13.91 9.14
C LEU A 111 9.68 -14.26 9.52
N ARG A 112 8.74 -14.10 8.59
CA ARG A 112 7.33 -14.46 8.79
C ARG A 112 7.16 -15.97 9.03
N GLU A 113 7.88 -16.79 8.28
CA GLU A 113 7.86 -18.25 8.40
C GLU A 113 8.39 -18.69 9.76
N VAL A 114 9.58 -18.23 10.18
CA VAL A 114 10.16 -18.65 11.47
C VAL A 114 9.31 -18.19 12.66
N CYS A 115 8.70 -17.00 12.61
CA CYS A 115 7.77 -16.55 13.65
C CYS A 115 6.51 -17.44 13.71
N SER A 116 6.01 -17.92 12.57
CA SER A 116 4.88 -18.85 12.50
C SER A 116 5.24 -20.21 13.09
N LEU A 117 6.41 -20.76 12.75
CA LEU A 117 6.93 -22.02 13.28
C LEU A 117 7.14 -21.98 14.80
N LEU A 118 7.63 -20.87 15.34
CA LEU A 118 7.76 -20.66 16.79
C LEU A 118 6.41 -20.65 17.51
N LYS A 119 5.40 -20.01 16.91
CA LYS A 119 4.01 -20.04 17.43
C LYS A 119 3.44 -21.46 17.44
N GLU A 120 3.70 -22.26 16.40
CA GLU A 120 3.29 -23.67 16.33
C GLU A 120 4.00 -24.53 17.40
N LYS A 121 5.23 -24.18 17.78
CA LYS A 121 5.93 -24.78 18.93
C LYS A 121 5.46 -24.29 20.30
N HIS A 122 4.36 -23.53 20.35
CA HIS A 122 3.81 -22.94 21.57
C HIS A 122 4.77 -21.96 22.27
N ILE A 123 5.59 -21.22 21.51
CA ILE A 123 6.45 -20.16 22.03
C ILE A 123 5.80 -18.80 21.75
N LYS A 124 5.60 -17.97 22.78
CA LYS A 124 5.00 -16.64 22.61
C LYS A 124 6.04 -15.61 22.21
N ILE A 125 5.81 -14.91 21.10
CA ILE A 125 6.65 -13.80 20.66
C ILE A 125 5.92 -12.50 20.98
N VAL A 126 6.62 -11.58 21.65
CA VAL A 126 6.14 -10.22 21.96
C VAL A 126 7.13 -9.24 21.37
N ALA A 127 6.67 -8.34 20.51
CA ALA A 127 7.57 -7.42 19.82
C ALA A 127 7.07 -5.97 19.85
N ALA A 128 8.00 -5.03 19.94
CA ALA A 128 7.73 -3.60 19.95
C ALA A 128 7.48 -3.06 18.53
N PHE A 129 6.48 -2.19 18.39
CA PHE A 129 6.41 -1.32 17.21
C PHE A 129 7.43 -0.18 17.29
N CYS A 130 7.86 0.33 16.13
CA CYS A 130 8.78 1.47 16.08
C CYS A 130 8.14 2.75 16.66
N ASN A 131 8.95 3.52 17.40
CA ASN A 131 8.55 4.79 18.04
C ASN A 131 8.44 5.96 17.03
N SER A 132 8.98 5.83 15.81
CA SER A 132 8.96 6.88 14.78
C SER A 132 7.69 6.88 13.92
N GLY A 133 6.72 6.00 14.19
CA GLY A 133 5.51 5.88 13.38
C GLY A 133 5.66 4.96 12.16
N LEU A 134 6.73 4.16 12.09
CA LEU A 134 6.89 3.13 11.07
C LEU A 134 6.30 1.81 11.55
N ILE A 135 5.72 1.05 10.61
CA ILE A 135 5.49 -0.38 10.83
C ILE A 135 6.85 -1.07 11.01
N SER A 136 6.90 -2.02 11.93
CA SER A 136 8.08 -2.84 12.16
C SER A 136 7.73 -4.31 12.28
N PHE A 137 8.61 -5.13 11.74
CA PHE A 137 8.55 -6.58 11.80
C PHE A 137 9.56 -7.07 12.85
N PRO A 138 9.21 -8.10 13.65
CA PRO A 138 8.08 -9.00 13.46
C PRO A 138 6.77 -8.58 14.18
N ALA A 139 6.72 -7.39 14.79
CA ALA A 139 5.57 -6.93 15.58
C ALA A 139 4.25 -6.88 14.79
N ALA A 140 4.30 -6.67 13.47
CA ALA A 140 3.13 -6.64 12.60
C ALA A 140 2.60 -8.02 12.16
N TYR A 141 3.28 -9.13 12.48
CA TYR A 141 2.82 -10.46 12.06
C TYR A 141 1.71 -11.03 12.96
N ASP A 142 0.78 -11.77 12.36
CA ASP A 142 -0.31 -12.46 13.07
C ASP A 142 0.19 -13.54 14.07
N SER A 143 1.44 -13.97 13.93
CA SER A 143 2.09 -14.91 14.86
C SER A 143 2.69 -14.24 16.09
N VAL A 144 2.69 -12.91 16.17
CA VAL A 144 3.39 -12.11 17.17
C VAL A 144 2.41 -11.19 17.90
N ILE A 145 2.64 -10.96 19.20
CA ILE A 145 1.91 -9.95 19.96
C ILE A 145 2.64 -8.63 19.81
N GLY A 146 2.14 -7.76 18.94
CA GLY A 146 2.66 -6.42 18.69
C GLY A 146 2.23 -5.42 19.75
N VAL A 147 3.21 -4.73 20.34
CA VAL A 147 3.04 -3.78 21.45
C VAL A 147 3.37 -2.35 21.00
N ASP A 148 2.47 -1.42 21.26
CA ASP A 148 2.67 0.01 20.98
C ASP A 148 2.28 0.89 22.17
N ALA A 149 2.81 2.10 22.21
CA ALA A 149 2.41 3.09 23.21
C ALA A 149 1.00 3.61 22.91
N THR A 150 0.22 3.85 23.96
CA THR A 150 -1.06 4.56 23.86
C THR A 150 -1.21 5.56 24.99
N THR A 151 -1.92 6.65 24.71
CA THR A 151 -2.35 7.64 25.71
C THR A 151 -3.72 7.30 26.32
N SER A 152 -4.31 6.16 25.94
CA SER A 152 -5.63 5.72 26.41
C SER A 152 -5.63 5.10 27.82
N VAL A 153 -4.46 4.92 28.43
CA VAL A 153 -4.29 4.38 29.80
C VAL A 153 -3.39 5.29 30.60
N THR A 154 -3.44 5.20 31.93
CA THR A 154 -2.75 6.15 32.82
C THR A 154 -1.63 5.52 33.64
N ARG A 155 -1.76 4.25 34.01
CA ARG A 155 -0.75 3.53 34.79
C ARG A 155 0.12 2.66 33.89
N ILE A 156 1.33 2.39 34.38
CA ILE A 156 2.36 1.65 33.64
C ILE A 156 2.08 0.14 33.50
N ASP A 157 1.27 -0.39 34.42
CA ASP A 157 0.84 -1.79 34.45
C ASP A 157 -0.51 -2.02 33.75
N GLU A 158 -1.16 -0.94 33.31
CA GLU A 158 -2.38 -0.94 32.53
C GLU A 158 -2.09 -1.01 31.03
N TYR A 159 -3.01 -1.65 30.31
CA TYR A 159 -2.98 -1.73 28.86
C TYR A 159 -4.40 -1.89 28.32
N ILE A 160 -4.54 -1.57 27.04
CA ILE A 160 -5.70 -1.95 26.23
C ILE A 160 -5.34 -3.16 25.37
N TYR A 161 -6.32 -4.00 25.11
CA TYR A 161 -6.20 -5.07 24.13
C TYR A 161 -6.97 -4.67 22.86
N VAL A 162 -6.36 -4.90 21.70
CA VAL A 162 -6.86 -4.41 20.41
C VAL A 162 -7.08 -5.60 19.48
N ARG A 163 -8.31 -5.73 18.98
CA ARG A 163 -8.72 -6.75 18.02
C ARG A 163 -8.91 -6.13 16.65
N GLY A 164 -8.57 -6.89 15.61
CA GLY A 164 -8.67 -6.42 14.22
C GLY A 164 -7.70 -5.29 13.90
N SER A 165 -6.49 -5.28 14.47
CA SER A 165 -5.41 -4.33 14.14
C SER A 165 -4.09 -5.10 14.02
N LEU A 166 -3.07 -4.47 13.44
CA LEU A 166 -1.68 -4.93 13.54
C LEU A 166 -1.14 -4.75 14.97
N VAL A 167 -1.63 -3.75 15.70
CA VAL A 167 -1.30 -3.58 17.12
C VAL A 167 -2.23 -4.46 17.94
N ASN A 168 -1.67 -5.32 18.79
CA ASN A 168 -2.46 -6.18 19.68
C ASN A 168 -2.63 -5.56 21.06
N VAL A 169 -1.61 -4.84 21.54
CA VAL A 169 -1.59 -4.27 22.89
C VAL A 169 -1.11 -2.82 22.86
N GLY A 170 -1.93 -1.93 23.43
CA GLY A 170 -1.55 -0.53 23.68
C GLY A 170 -1.26 -0.31 25.16
N ALA A 171 -0.04 0.09 25.53
CA ALA A 171 0.34 0.33 26.93
C ALA A 171 0.91 1.73 27.19
N MET A 172 0.93 2.16 28.46
CA MET A 172 1.42 3.49 28.82
C MET A 172 2.95 3.57 28.77
N SER A 173 3.48 4.38 27.84
CA SER A 173 4.91 4.69 27.79
C SER A 173 5.23 5.93 28.63
N THR A 174 5.74 5.70 29.85
CA THR A 174 6.18 6.73 30.81
C THR A 174 7.68 6.59 31.12
N ASN A 175 8.26 7.62 31.74
CA ASN A 175 9.65 7.60 32.18
C ASN A 175 9.85 6.55 33.27
N GLN A 176 10.79 5.63 33.04
CA GLN A 176 11.14 4.57 33.98
C GLN A 176 12.62 4.61 34.32
N ARG A 177 12.96 4.47 35.60
CA ARG A 177 14.33 4.19 36.02
C ARG A 177 14.60 2.70 35.82
N VAL A 178 15.60 2.37 35.01
CA VAL A 178 15.96 1.01 34.59
C VAL A 178 17.44 0.74 34.83
N ALA A 179 17.83 -0.53 34.92
CA ALA A 179 19.24 -0.90 34.93
C ALA A 179 19.89 -0.59 33.57
N TRP A 180 21.19 -0.32 33.58
CA TRP A 180 21.96 0.02 32.39
C TRP A 180 23.41 -0.44 32.56
N THR A 181 24.24 -0.19 31.55
CA THR A 181 25.66 -0.58 31.56
C THR A 181 26.51 0.39 32.36
N ASP A 182 26.64 1.63 31.87
CA ASP A 182 27.30 2.75 32.55
C ASP A 182 26.66 4.08 32.11
N PRO A 183 26.11 4.91 33.03
CA PRO A 183 25.96 4.65 34.47
C PRO A 183 25.06 3.44 34.73
N ALA A 184 25.11 2.85 35.94
CA ALA A 184 24.37 1.62 36.27
C ALA A 184 22.85 1.75 36.14
N TYR A 185 22.30 2.98 36.20
CA TYR A 185 20.87 3.22 36.02
C TYR A 185 20.65 4.47 35.20
N VAL A 186 19.66 4.44 34.32
CA VAL A 186 19.21 5.59 33.52
C VAL A 186 17.69 5.72 33.58
N ILE A 187 17.17 6.85 33.08
CA ILE A 187 15.74 7.04 32.86
C ILE A 187 15.46 6.90 31.37
N VAL A 188 14.54 6.01 31.01
CA VAL A 188 14.17 5.73 29.63
C VAL A 188 12.66 5.81 29.42
N ARG A 189 12.25 5.93 28.15
CA ARG A 189 10.86 5.90 27.69
C ARG A 189 10.82 5.35 26.26
N GLY A 190 9.78 4.58 25.93
CA GLY A 190 9.61 4.02 24.59
C GLY A 190 8.89 2.67 24.59
N ASN A 191 8.49 2.22 23.39
CA ASN A 191 7.82 0.93 23.18
C ASN A 191 8.67 -0.26 23.65
N SER A 192 9.99 -0.13 23.53
CA SER A 192 10.97 -1.10 23.99
C SER A 192 10.87 -1.45 25.48
N PHE A 193 10.36 -0.52 26.31
CA PHE A 193 10.26 -0.69 27.77
C PHE A 193 8.85 -1.01 28.28
N ILE A 194 7.85 -1.05 27.40
CA ILE A 194 6.51 -1.58 27.72
C ILE A 194 6.33 -3.01 27.22
N THR A 195 7.03 -3.39 26.14
CA THR A 195 7.08 -4.76 25.60
C THR A 195 7.45 -5.80 26.67
N PRO A 196 8.55 -5.65 27.45
CA PRO A 196 8.89 -6.60 28.51
C PRO A 196 7.86 -6.67 29.66
N ILE A 197 7.03 -5.63 29.85
CA ILE A 197 5.92 -5.67 30.83
C ILE A 197 4.83 -6.64 30.35
N ILE A 198 4.52 -6.61 29.05
CA ILE A 198 3.56 -7.55 28.44
C ILE A 198 4.13 -8.97 28.43
N THR A 199 5.41 -9.12 28.09
CA THR A 199 6.12 -10.41 28.21
C THR A 199 6.04 -10.97 29.63
N ALA A 200 6.28 -10.15 30.66
CA ALA A 200 6.17 -10.56 32.05
C ALA A 200 4.76 -11.02 32.42
N LYS A 201 3.70 -10.32 31.96
CA LYS A 201 2.31 -10.74 32.16
C LYS A 201 2.03 -12.11 31.53
N ILE A 202 2.54 -12.36 30.33
CA ILE A 202 2.42 -13.68 29.66
C ILE A 202 3.15 -14.75 30.47
N CYS A 203 4.36 -14.45 30.96
CA CYS A 203 5.12 -15.38 31.78
C CYS A 203 4.37 -15.78 33.06
N ASN A 204 3.76 -14.80 33.73
CA ASN A 204 2.93 -15.02 34.91
C ASN A 204 1.71 -15.90 34.59
N LEU A 205 0.99 -15.62 33.49
CA LEU A 205 -0.16 -16.44 33.06
C LEU A 205 0.23 -17.90 32.78
N LEU A 206 1.35 -18.12 32.09
CA LEU A 206 1.85 -19.47 31.82
C LEU A 206 2.21 -20.20 33.11
N ALA A 207 2.81 -19.51 34.08
CA ALA A 207 3.12 -20.09 35.39
C ALA A 207 1.88 -20.40 36.24
N ASP A 208 0.81 -19.61 36.08
CA ASP A 208 -0.52 -19.88 36.67
C ASP A 208 -1.25 -21.05 35.97
N GLY A 209 -0.64 -21.68 34.95
CA GLY A 209 -1.18 -22.84 34.26
C GLY A 209 -2.13 -22.51 33.11
N VAL A 210 -2.17 -21.26 32.65
CA VAL A 210 -2.95 -20.87 31.46
C VAL A 210 -2.34 -21.52 30.23
N ALA A 211 -3.16 -22.21 29.43
CA ALA A 211 -2.72 -22.86 28.22
C ALA A 211 -2.27 -21.82 27.17
N PHE A 212 -1.28 -22.17 26.35
CA PHE A 212 -0.72 -21.30 25.31
C PHE A 212 -1.77 -20.66 24.40
N ILE A 213 -2.81 -21.42 24.04
CA ILE A 213 -3.90 -20.98 23.15
C ILE A 213 -4.80 -19.92 23.81
N ASP A 214 -4.89 -19.91 25.14
CA ASP A 214 -5.79 -19.04 25.89
C ASP A 214 -5.14 -17.72 26.32
N ILE A 215 -3.82 -17.59 26.21
CA ILE A 215 -3.06 -16.41 26.67
C ILE A 215 -3.63 -15.10 26.14
N GLU A 216 -3.91 -14.99 24.84
CA GLU A 216 -4.46 -13.78 24.23
C GLU A 216 -5.87 -13.46 24.74
N SER A 217 -6.67 -14.50 25.03
CA SER A 217 -7.97 -14.34 25.68
C SER A 217 -7.80 -13.78 27.09
N PHE A 218 -6.89 -14.34 27.90
CA PHE A 218 -6.61 -13.82 29.24
C PHE A 218 -6.08 -12.39 29.22
N LEU A 219 -5.17 -12.06 28.29
CA LEU A 219 -4.70 -10.69 28.10
C LEU A 219 -5.86 -9.75 27.77
N SER A 220 -6.80 -10.15 26.91
CA SER A 220 -8.00 -9.39 26.59
C SER A 220 -8.93 -9.19 27.81
N HIS A 221 -9.10 -10.21 28.66
CA HIS A 221 -9.93 -10.12 29.87
C HIS A 221 -9.29 -9.24 30.97
N GLN A 222 -7.96 -9.25 31.07
CA GLN A 222 -7.21 -8.45 32.06
C GLN A 222 -6.95 -7.00 31.61
N ALA A 223 -7.16 -6.68 30.33
CA ALA A 223 -7.02 -5.32 29.82
C ALA A 223 -8.04 -4.38 30.47
N VAL A 224 -7.64 -3.11 30.69
CA VAL A 224 -8.55 -2.08 31.22
C VAL A 224 -9.70 -1.81 30.26
N ARG A 225 -9.42 -1.94 28.95
CA ARG A 225 -10.40 -1.79 27.88
C ARG A 225 -10.03 -2.67 26.70
N ASN A 226 -11.05 -3.19 26.03
CA ASN A 226 -10.92 -3.84 24.73
C ASN A 226 -11.34 -2.87 23.63
N MET A 227 -10.54 -2.76 22.58
CA MET A 227 -10.89 -2.07 21.34
C MET A 227 -11.03 -3.11 20.24
N GLU A 228 -12.08 -2.99 19.44
CA GLU A 228 -12.35 -3.92 18.35
C GLU A 228 -12.60 -3.14 17.07
N PHE A 229 -11.80 -3.44 16.06
CA PHE A 229 -11.97 -2.94 14.72
C PHE A 229 -12.56 -4.07 13.87
N SER A 230 -13.79 -3.85 13.40
CA SER A 230 -14.44 -4.73 12.45
C SER A 230 -14.29 -4.16 11.03
N TYR A 231 -14.23 -5.08 10.07
CA TYR A 231 -14.13 -4.77 8.66
C TYR A 231 -15.26 -5.47 7.94
N GLU A 232 -16.05 -4.72 7.17
CA GLU A 232 -17.08 -5.34 6.35
C GLU A 232 -16.41 -6.05 5.15
N PRO A 233 -16.74 -7.32 4.90
CA PRO A 233 -16.27 -7.99 3.71
C PRO A 233 -16.86 -7.30 2.47
N VAL A 234 -16.02 -7.08 1.46
CA VAL A 234 -16.49 -6.62 0.15
C VAL A 234 -17.53 -7.62 -0.37
N GLN A 235 -18.75 -7.14 -0.64
CA GLN A 235 -19.91 -8.01 -0.95
C GLN A 235 -19.92 -8.53 -2.40
N TYR A 236 -19.01 -8.04 -3.24
CA TYR A 236 -18.90 -8.42 -4.65
C TYR A 236 -18.03 -9.66 -4.85
N SER A 237 -18.19 -10.32 -6.00
CA SER A 237 -17.34 -11.46 -6.34
C SER A 237 -15.87 -11.05 -6.41
N LYS A 238 -14.94 -11.99 -6.21
CA LYS A 238 -13.53 -11.74 -6.50
C LYS A 238 -13.36 -11.51 -8.00
N TYR A 239 -12.42 -10.63 -8.36
CA TYR A 239 -12.03 -10.46 -9.75
C TYR A 239 -11.68 -11.80 -10.39
N LYS A 240 -12.17 -12.01 -11.61
CA LYS A 240 -11.85 -13.15 -12.46
C LYS A 240 -11.50 -12.60 -13.82
N THR A 241 -10.32 -12.95 -14.31
CA THR A 241 -9.89 -12.59 -15.66
C THR A 241 -10.84 -13.22 -16.69
N PRO A 242 -11.44 -12.41 -17.58
CA PRO A 242 -12.24 -12.93 -18.69
C PRO A 242 -11.42 -13.83 -19.61
N LYS A 243 -12.05 -14.70 -20.41
CA LYS A 243 -11.39 -15.26 -21.60
C LYS A 243 -11.75 -14.46 -22.84
N GLN A 244 -13.04 -14.12 -22.95
CA GLN A 244 -13.61 -13.33 -24.03
C GLN A 244 -14.49 -12.26 -23.43
N ALA A 245 -14.15 -10.99 -23.66
CA ALA A 245 -14.87 -9.86 -23.09
C ALA A 245 -15.55 -9.04 -24.18
N ALA A 246 -16.74 -8.54 -23.86
CA ALA A 246 -17.37 -7.45 -24.58
C ALA A 246 -17.33 -6.17 -23.71
N ILE A 247 -17.39 -5.00 -24.35
CA ILE A 247 -17.39 -3.70 -23.69
C ILE A 247 -18.71 -2.97 -23.89
N PHE A 248 -19.23 -2.34 -22.84
CA PHE A 248 -20.33 -1.38 -22.92
C PHE A 248 -20.27 -0.36 -21.77
N PRO A 249 -20.57 0.94 -21.99
CA PRO A 249 -20.60 1.64 -23.28
C PRO A 249 -19.18 2.05 -23.70
N LEU A 250 -19.02 2.64 -24.89
CA LEU A 250 -17.75 3.26 -25.27
C LEU A 250 -17.59 4.62 -24.56
N ASN A 251 -16.69 4.69 -23.58
CA ASN A 251 -16.27 5.92 -22.90
C ASN A 251 -14.73 6.01 -22.85
N LYS A 252 -14.18 6.97 -22.09
CA LYS A 252 -12.74 7.20 -22.00
C LYS A 252 -12.01 5.97 -21.43
N GLU A 253 -12.54 5.40 -20.36
CA GLU A 253 -11.98 4.28 -19.62
C GLU A 253 -11.99 3.02 -20.50
N THR A 254 -13.13 2.68 -21.10
CA THR A 254 -13.23 1.50 -21.99
C THR A 254 -12.49 1.67 -23.32
N ASN A 255 -12.32 2.91 -23.80
CA ASN A 255 -11.52 3.17 -24.99
C ASN A 255 -10.03 2.90 -24.74
N SER A 256 -9.56 3.01 -23.49
CA SER A 256 -8.19 2.61 -23.15
C SER A 256 -7.96 1.11 -23.39
N LEU A 257 -8.94 0.27 -23.05
CA LEU A 257 -8.91 -1.18 -23.30
C LEU A 257 -8.79 -1.50 -24.79
N ILE A 258 -9.52 -0.77 -25.64
CA ILE A 258 -9.45 -0.96 -27.10
C ILE A 258 -8.08 -0.51 -27.63
N ARG A 259 -7.60 0.66 -27.17
CA ARG A 259 -6.32 1.22 -27.65
C ARG A 259 -5.14 0.33 -27.27
N PHE A 260 -5.18 -0.31 -26.11
CA PHE A 260 -4.11 -1.14 -25.58
C PHE A 260 -4.54 -2.62 -25.49
N GLU A 261 -5.33 -3.08 -26.45
CA GLU A 261 -5.90 -4.44 -26.42
C GLU A 261 -4.84 -5.54 -26.40
N HIS A 262 -3.67 -5.29 -27.01
CA HIS A 262 -2.53 -6.21 -27.00
C HIS A 262 -1.90 -6.41 -25.60
N MET A 263 -2.23 -5.55 -24.63
CA MET A 263 -1.80 -5.67 -23.23
C MET A 263 -2.82 -6.42 -22.36
N LEU A 264 -4.00 -6.76 -22.89
CA LEU A 264 -5.03 -7.46 -22.14
C LEU A 264 -4.72 -8.96 -22.12
N PRO A 265 -4.92 -9.64 -20.98
CA PRO A 265 -4.71 -11.09 -20.87
C PRO A 265 -5.89 -11.91 -21.43
N PHE A 266 -6.80 -11.27 -22.15
CA PHE A 266 -8.04 -11.83 -22.66
C PHE A 266 -8.38 -11.24 -24.04
N GLN A 267 -9.25 -11.92 -24.78
CA GLN A 267 -9.67 -11.44 -26.10
C GLN A 267 -10.83 -10.47 -25.96
N LEU A 268 -10.68 -9.27 -26.53
CA LEU A 268 -11.80 -8.36 -26.72
C LEU A 268 -12.58 -8.78 -27.99
N THR A 269 -13.86 -9.13 -27.85
CA THR A 269 -14.65 -9.68 -28.97
C THR A 269 -15.56 -8.64 -29.62
N SER A 270 -16.11 -7.72 -28.84
CA SER A 270 -17.10 -6.77 -29.33
C SER A 270 -17.16 -5.49 -28.49
N VAL A 271 -17.51 -4.40 -29.16
CA VAL A 271 -17.71 -3.08 -28.57
C VAL A 271 -19.15 -2.66 -28.82
N TYR A 272 -19.90 -2.44 -27.75
CA TYR A 272 -21.30 -2.08 -27.82
C TYR A 272 -21.55 -0.66 -27.31
N ASP A 273 -22.55 0.00 -27.88
CA ASP A 273 -23.12 1.23 -27.38
C ASP A 273 -24.63 1.27 -27.65
N THR A 274 -25.32 2.25 -27.09
CA THR A 274 -26.73 2.50 -27.34
C THR A 274 -26.92 3.16 -28.70
N LYS A 275 -28.03 2.88 -29.39
CA LYS A 275 -28.43 3.62 -30.60
C LYS A 275 -28.56 5.14 -30.41
N TYR A 276 -28.68 5.61 -29.17
CA TYR A 276 -28.80 7.04 -28.83
C TYR A 276 -27.45 7.75 -28.67
N SER A 277 -26.33 7.03 -28.65
CA SER A 277 -25.00 7.63 -28.48
C SER A 277 -24.48 8.34 -29.74
N GLY A 278 -25.02 8.00 -30.91
CA GLY A 278 -24.50 8.43 -32.21
C GLY A 278 -23.18 7.73 -32.62
N LYS A 279 -22.68 6.80 -31.79
CA LYS A 279 -21.41 6.09 -32.04
C LYS A 279 -21.59 4.75 -32.76
N VAL A 280 -22.79 4.18 -32.72
CA VAL A 280 -23.10 2.91 -33.41
C VAL A 280 -22.76 3.00 -34.91
N GLY A 281 -22.02 2.01 -35.40
CA GLY A 281 -21.53 1.93 -36.77
C GLY A 281 -20.16 2.56 -37.01
N GLN A 282 -19.67 3.41 -36.10
CA GLN A 282 -18.31 3.96 -36.18
C GLN A 282 -17.26 2.86 -35.91
N LYS A 283 -16.04 3.10 -36.40
CA LYS A 283 -14.90 2.21 -36.19
C LYS A 283 -13.95 2.78 -35.15
N VAL A 284 -13.44 1.91 -34.28
CA VAL A 284 -12.41 2.22 -33.28
C VAL A 284 -11.30 1.19 -33.41
N SER A 285 -10.05 1.65 -33.32
CA SER A 285 -8.87 0.81 -33.59
C SER A 285 -7.89 0.85 -32.43
N SER A 286 -7.13 -0.23 -32.29
CA SER A 286 -6.00 -0.29 -31.36
C SER A 286 -4.93 0.75 -31.72
N ALA A 287 -4.09 1.13 -30.73
CA ALA A 287 -3.04 2.13 -30.94
C ALA A 287 -2.01 1.67 -31.99
N ASN A 288 -1.77 0.36 -32.10
CA ASN A 288 -0.89 -0.24 -33.10
C ASN A 288 -1.58 -0.47 -34.47
N GLY A 289 -2.89 -0.15 -34.59
CA GLY A 289 -3.68 -0.29 -35.80
C GLY A 289 -4.00 -1.72 -36.24
N LYS A 290 -3.63 -2.75 -35.45
CA LYS A 290 -3.82 -4.17 -35.80
C LYS A 290 -5.26 -4.62 -35.67
N GLU A 291 -5.96 -4.16 -34.64
CA GLU A 291 -7.35 -4.52 -34.38
C GLU A 291 -8.27 -3.33 -34.64
N THR A 292 -9.43 -3.60 -35.23
CA THR A 292 -10.45 -2.59 -35.51
C THR A 292 -11.82 -3.16 -35.24
N PHE A 293 -12.53 -2.52 -34.31
CA PHE A 293 -13.87 -2.90 -33.91
C PHE A 293 -14.88 -1.93 -34.53
N GLN A 294 -15.98 -2.47 -35.05
CA GLN A 294 -17.14 -1.67 -35.38
C GLN A 294 -18.07 -1.63 -34.17
N ILE A 295 -18.49 -0.43 -33.76
CA ILE A 295 -19.37 -0.25 -32.60
C ILE A 295 -20.76 -0.78 -32.97
N GLN A 296 -21.24 -1.75 -32.20
CA GLN A 296 -22.53 -2.41 -32.42
C GLN A 296 -23.60 -1.86 -31.48
N ASN A 297 -24.88 -1.99 -31.88
CA ASN A 297 -25.99 -1.63 -31.02
C ASN A 297 -26.22 -2.73 -29.97
N ILE A 298 -26.17 -2.38 -28.68
CA ILE A 298 -26.38 -3.32 -27.58
C ILE A 298 -27.76 -4.01 -27.60
N ASP A 299 -28.77 -3.41 -28.26
CA ASP A 299 -30.09 -4.04 -28.44
C ASP A 299 -30.02 -5.33 -29.29
N HIS A 300 -28.95 -5.52 -30.07
CA HIS A 300 -28.69 -6.69 -30.92
C HIS A 300 -27.39 -7.41 -30.50
N CYS A 301 -27.09 -7.42 -29.20
CA CYS A 301 -25.91 -8.06 -28.63
C CYS A 301 -25.88 -9.57 -28.94
N ASP A 302 -24.72 -10.06 -29.39
CA ASP A 302 -24.43 -11.47 -29.55
C ASP A 302 -23.87 -12.01 -28.24
N TRP A 303 -24.78 -12.47 -27.37
CA TRP A 303 -24.44 -12.96 -26.05
C TRP A 303 -23.56 -14.21 -26.09
N ASP A 304 -23.54 -15.00 -27.17
CA ASP A 304 -22.72 -16.22 -27.23
C ASP A 304 -21.23 -15.92 -27.51
N SER A 305 -20.91 -14.70 -27.93
CA SER A 305 -19.55 -14.29 -28.33
C SER A 305 -18.61 -13.90 -27.17
N PHE A 306 -19.07 -13.90 -25.92
CA PHE A 306 -18.24 -13.54 -24.76
C PHE A 306 -18.69 -14.24 -23.47
N ASP A 307 -17.78 -14.34 -22.50
CA ASP A 307 -18.08 -14.85 -21.15
C ASP A 307 -18.28 -13.73 -20.14
N SER A 308 -17.78 -12.52 -20.43
CA SER A 308 -17.78 -11.39 -19.51
C SER A 308 -18.13 -10.09 -20.22
N LEU A 309 -18.96 -9.26 -19.59
CA LEU A 309 -19.22 -7.89 -20.04
C LEU A 309 -18.51 -6.90 -19.11
N ILE A 310 -17.69 -6.05 -19.71
CA ILE A 310 -17.04 -4.92 -19.05
C ILE A 310 -17.99 -3.72 -19.15
N LEU A 311 -18.48 -3.29 -17.99
CA LEU A 311 -19.44 -2.20 -17.82
C LEU A 311 -18.75 -0.93 -17.33
N GLY A 312 -18.46 -0.04 -18.28
CA GLY A 312 -17.95 1.30 -18.00
C GLY A 312 -18.99 2.26 -17.42
N HIS A 313 -18.55 3.45 -17.02
CA HIS A 313 -19.44 4.53 -16.59
C HIS A 313 -20.48 4.88 -17.68
N SER A 314 -21.75 4.96 -17.29
CA SER A 314 -22.88 5.19 -18.20
C SER A 314 -23.78 6.35 -17.79
N GLN A 315 -23.37 7.18 -16.83
CA GLN A 315 -24.21 8.22 -16.23
C GLN A 315 -24.70 9.24 -17.27
N GLU A 316 -23.83 9.68 -18.18
CA GLU A 316 -24.21 10.59 -19.28
C GLU A 316 -25.24 9.98 -20.25
N LEU A 317 -25.17 8.66 -20.48
CA LEU A 317 -26.11 7.95 -21.35
C LEU A 317 -27.49 7.81 -20.68
N SER A 318 -27.52 7.55 -19.37
CA SER A 318 -28.76 7.48 -18.60
C SER A 318 -29.50 8.82 -18.59
N ILE A 319 -28.77 9.94 -18.48
CA ILE A 319 -29.35 11.30 -18.55
C ILE A 319 -29.96 11.58 -19.93
N LYS A 320 -29.22 11.28 -21.01
CA LYS A 320 -29.68 11.56 -22.39
C LYS A 320 -30.85 10.69 -22.85
N SER A 321 -30.99 9.49 -22.29
CA SER A 321 -32.01 8.52 -22.71
C SER A 321 -33.25 8.45 -21.80
N ASN A 322 -33.23 9.11 -20.63
CA ASN A 322 -34.26 9.01 -19.58
C ASN A 322 -34.62 7.55 -19.19
N LYS A 323 -33.65 6.65 -19.33
CA LYS A 323 -33.79 5.19 -19.11
C LYS A 323 -32.54 4.69 -18.40
N ASN A 324 -32.69 3.84 -17.38
CA ASN A 324 -31.55 3.21 -16.71
C ASN A 324 -31.04 2.03 -17.54
N TYR A 325 -30.29 2.33 -18.61
CA TYR A 325 -29.71 1.34 -19.50
C TYR A 325 -28.76 0.39 -18.76
N LYS A 326 -28.00 0.88 -17.78
CA LYS A 326 -27.03 0.07 -17.05
C LYS A 326 -27.70 -1.07 -16.29
N LEU A 327 -28.76 -0.78 -15.54
CA LEU A 327 -29.52 -1.80 -14.81
C LEU A 327 -30.19 -2.80 -15.76
N GLU A 328 -30.70 -2.34 -16.91
CA GLU A 328 -31.26 -3.21 -17.94
C GLU A 328 -30.21 -4.18 -18.51
N ILE A 329 -29.02 -3.68 -18.83
CA ILE A 329 -27.91 -4.51 -19.33
C ILE A 329 -27.41 -5.48 -18.25
N ILE A 330 -27.30 -5.06 -16.99
CA ILE A 330 -26.93 -5.95 -15.89
C ILE A 330 -27.92 -7.12 -15.78
N LYS A 331 -29.23 -6.85 -15.86
CA LYS A 331 -30.25 -7.92 -15.84
C LYS A 331 -30.11 -8.87 -17.02
N ARG A 332 -29.89 -8.35 -18.23
CA ARG A 332 -29.67 -9.19 -19.42
C ARG A 332 -28.39 -10.04 -19.29
N CYS A 333 -27.32 -9.51 -18.70
CA CYS A 333 -26.11 -10.28 -18.43
C CYS A 333 -26.39 -11.45 -17.49
N ILE A 334 -27.14 -11.21 -16.42
CA ILE A 334 -27.53 -12.25 -15.46
C ILE A 334 -28.41 -13.32 -16.13
N GLU A 335 -29.37 -12.91 -16.97
CA GLU A 335 -30.23 -13.82 -17.74
C GLU A 335 -29.46 -14.72 -18.71
N ASN A 336 -28.31 -14.24 -19.21
CA ASN A 336 -27.44 -14.94 -20.16
C ASN A 336 -26.18 -15.55 -19.50
N ASP A 337 -26.18 -15.68 -18.16
CA ASP A 337 -25.08 -16.25 -17.36
C ASP A 337 -23.70 -15.65 -17.66
N LYS A 338 -23.64 -14.32 -17.79
CA LYS A 338 -22.39 -13.58 -18.03
C LYS A 338 -21.78 -13.07 -16.74
N ASN A 339 -20.45 -13.07 -16.69
CA ASN A 339 -19.72 -12.32 -15.67
C ASN A 339 -19.80 -10.83 -15.99
N ILE A 340 -19.84 -10.00 -14.95
CA ILE A 340 -19.95 -8.54 -15.10
C ILE A 340 -18.79 -7.91 -14.34
N ILE A 341 -17.99 -7.12 -15.04
CA ILE A 341 -16.93 -6.30 -14.43
C ILE A 341 -17.38 -4.86 -14.54
N CYS A 342 -17.72 -4.23 -13.42
CA CYS A 342 -18.37 -2.94 -13.43
C CYS A 342 -17.55 -1.88 -12.71
N PHE A 343 -17.37 -0.72 -13.34
CA PHE A 343 -16.49 0.34 -12.84
C PHE A 343 -17.12 1.21 -11.74
N ASP A 344 -18.42 1.09 -11.48
CA ASP A 344 -19.11 1.77 -10.38
C ASP A 344 -20.23 0.90 -9.80
N GLU A 345 -20.61 1.15 -8.54
CA GLU A 345 -21.55 0.29 -7.80
C GLU A 345 -22.99 0.81 -7.69
N LYS A 346 -23.27 2.03 -8.18
CA LYS A 346 -24.53 2.72 -7.90
C LYS A 346 -25.76 1.91 -8.29
N ASP A 347 -25.75 1.35 -9.49
CA ASP A 347 -26.86 0.52 -10.00
C ASP A 347 -26.85 -0.91 -9.44
N ILE A 348 -25.68 -1.40 -9.01
CA ILE A 348 -25.52 -2.74 -8.45
C ILE A 348 -26.13 -2.81 -7.05
N ARG A 349 -26.01 -1.75 -6.25
CA ARG A 349 -26.62 -1.63 -4.92
C ARG A 349 -28.16 -1.76 -4.95
N LEU A 350 -28.80 -1.55 -6.10
CA LEU A 350 -30.25 -1.71 -6.28
C LEU A 350 -30.67 -3.19 -6.49
N LEU A 351 -29.72 -4.09 -6.72
CA LEU A 351 -29.99 -5.51 -6.97
C LEU A 351 -30.00 -6.30 -5.65
N PRO A 352 -30.87 -7.32 -5.52
CA PRO A 352 -30.78 -8.30 -4.44
C PRO A 352 -29.40 -8.98 -4.42
N THR A 353 -28.84 -9.20 -3.23
CA THR A 353 -27.51 -9.83 -3.05
C THR A 353 -27.38 -11.19 -3.76
N SER A 354 -28.48 -11.94 -3.89
CA SER A 354 -28.51 -13.22 -4.61
C SER A 354 -28.13 -13.11 -6.09
N LEU A 355 -28.34 -11.94 -6.71
CA LEU A 355 -28.04 -11.66 -8.11
C LEU A 355 -26.66 -11.02 -8.34
N GLN A 356 -25.92 -10.72 -7.27
CA GLN A 356 -24.61 -10.05 -7.36
C GLN A 356 -23.44 -11.03 -7.48
N LYS A 357 -23.69 -12.35 -7.50
CA LYS A 357 -22.66 -13.40 -7.41
C LYS A 357 -21.66 -13.42 -8.57
N ASN A 358 -22.06 -12.95 -9.76
CA ASN A 358 -21.21 -12.90 -10.96
C ASN A 358 -20.78 -11.46 -11.28
N ILE A 359 -20.91 -10.54 -10.31
CA ILE A 359 -20.59 -9.13 -10.49
C ILE A 359 -19.34 -8.80 -9.69
N TYR A 360 -18.35 -8.24 -10.36
CA TYR A 360 -17.15 -7.66 -9.79
C TYR A 360 -17.23 -6.13 -9.87
N VAL A 361 -16.84 -5.47 -8.77
CA VAL A 361 -16.62 -4.03 -8.70
C VAL A 361 -15.31 -3.80 -7.94
N PRO A 362 -14.39 -2.94 -8.41
CA PRO A 362 -13.16 -2.60 -7.71
C PRO A 362 -13.45 -1.69 -6.50
N LYS A 363 -14.16 -2.20 -5.50
CA LYS A 363 -14.58 -1.45 -4.32
C LYS A 363 -13.47 -1.43 -3.27
N ILE A 364 -13.19 -0.25 -2.71
CA ILE A 364 -12.23 -0.06 -1.64
C ILE A 364 -12.94 0.31 -0.33
N SER A 365 -12.67 -0.51 0.69
CA SER A 365 -13.15 -0.34 2.06
C SER A 365 -12.03 -0.58 3.06
N ARG A 366 -12.29 -0.31 4.34
CA ARG A 366 -11.35 -0.58 5.43
C ARG A 366 -11.00 -2.07 5.49
N SER A 367 -9.76 -2.40 5.83
CA SER A 367 -9.29 -3.76 6.08
C SER A 367 -8.26 -3.80 7.21
N LYS A 368 -8.02 -4.99 7.78
CA LYS A 368 -6.98 -5.19 8.83
C LYS A 368 -5.58 -4.76 8.36
N LYS A 369 -5.26 -5.00 7.09
CA LYS A 369 -3.95 -4.70 6.51
C LYS A 369 -3.75 -3.20 6.26
N THR A 370 -4.84 -2.49 5.99
CA THR A 370 -4.82 -1.14 5.42
C THR A 370 -5.34 -0.07 6.37
N SER A 371 -5.83 -0.45 7.56
CA SER A 371 -6.50 0.46 8.48
C SER A 371 -6.24 0.07 9.93
N ASN A 372 -6.24 1.07 10.82
CA ASN A 372 -6.07 0.90 12.27
C ASN A 372 -4.66 0.48 12.69
N LYS A 373 -3.62 1.00 12.02
CA LYS A 373 -2.20 0.79 12.35
C LYS A 373 -1.67 1.77 13.42
N PHE A 374 -2.56 2.40 14.20
CA PHE A 374 -2.22 3.42 15.20
C PHE A 374 -1.42 4.59 14.58
N GLY A 375 -1.76 4.96 13.35
CA GLY A 375 -1.09 6.01 12.58
C GLY A 375 0.25 5.59 11.96
N LYS A 376 0.63 4.31 12.06
CA LYS A 376 1.89 3.80 11.48
C LYS A 376 1.77 3.50 10.00
N LEU A 377 2.83 3.79 9.27
CA LEU A 377 2.95 3.56 7.82
C LEU A 377 4.07 2.57 7.52
N TYR A 378 3.91 1.83 6.43
CA TYR A 378 4.96 0.98 5.86
C TYR A 378 6.00 1.84 5.14
N THR A 379 7.23 1.35 5.09
CA THR A 379 8.27 1.85 4.20
C THR A 379 8.16 1.12 2.87
N THR A 380 8.24 1.86 1.76
CA THR A 380 8.38 1.32 0.40
C THR A 380 9.86 1.40 0.03
N TYR A 381 10.45 0.29 -0.43
CA TYR A 381 11.88 0.24 -0.76
C TYR A 381 12.14 0.33 -2.26
N SER A 382 11.24 -0.19 -3.08
CA SER A 382 11.32 -0.08 -4.54
C SER A 382 11.13 1.38 -4.99
N PRO A 383 11.89 1.84 -5.99
CA PRO A 383 11.74 3.18 -6.55
C PRO A 383 10.33 3.43 -7.09
N VAL A 384 9.78 4.62 -6.83
CA VAL A 384 8.40 4.98 -7.20
C VAL A 384 8.37 6.14 -8.18
N LEU A 385 7.85 5.89 -9.38
CA LEU A 385 7.57 6.88 -10.42
C LEU A 385 6.08 7.20 -10.49
N ALA A 386 5.69 8.42 -10.11
CA ALA A 386 4.30 8.86 -10.23
C ALA A 386 4.03 9.64 -11.54
N VAL A 387 2.88 9.37 -12.16
CA VAL A 387 2.33 10.15 -13.26
C VAL A 387 1.21 11.02 -12.73
N VAL A 388 1.49 12.31 -12.60
CA VAL A 388 0.60 13.31 -12.02
C VAL A 388 0.20 14.32 -13.08
N GLY A 389 -0.94 15.00 -12.95
CA GLY A 389 -1.38 15.99 -13.94
C GLY A 389 -1.77 17.30 -13.31
N THR A 390 -1.86 18.38 -14.09
CA THR A 390 -2.42 19.67 -13.65
C THR A 390 -3.95 19.66 -13.64
N SER A 391 -4.60 18.75 -14.37
CA SER A 391 -6.06 18.61 -14.44
C SER A 391 -6.51 17.21 -14.89
N SER A 392 -7.82 16.99 -15.05
CA SER A 392 -8.36 15.73 -15.59
C SER A 392 -8.22 15.65 -17.13
N GLN A 393 -8.30 14.44 -17.68
CA GLN A 393 -8.31 14.19 -19.14
C GLN A 393 -7.08 14.71 -19.92
N GLN A 394 -5.87 14.42 -19.41
CA GLN A 394 -4.59 14.83 -20.00
C GLN A 394 -3.73 13.65 -20.50
N GLY A 395 -4.33 12.47 -20.65
CA GLY A 395 -3.61 11.28 -21.10
C GLY A 395 -2.67 10.64 -20.07
N LYS A 396 -2.86 10.90 -18.76
CA LYS A 396 -2.09 10.27 -17.68
C LYS A 396 -2.06 8.74 -17.77
N PHE A 397 -3.23 8.10 -17.81
CA PHE A 397 -3.33 6.64 -17.92
C PHE A 397 -2.69 6.09 -19.20
N THR A 398 -2.89 6.77 -20.34
CA THR A 398 -2.23 6.43 -21.61
C THR A 398 -0.70 6.47 -21.47
N PHE A 399 -0.17 7.50 -20.81
CA PHE A 399 1.28 7.63 -20.60
C PHE A 399 1.81 6.54 -19.65
N GLN A 400 1.07 6.23 -18.57
CA GLN A 400 1.39 5.12 -17.67
C GLN A 400 1.50 3.78 -18.42
N LEU A 401 0.56 3.46 -19.31
CA LEU A 401 0.60 2.22 -20.08
C LEU A 401 1.79 2.18 -21.05
N LYS A 402 2.06 3.28 -21.75
CA LYS A 402 3.22 3.36 -22.66
C LYS A 402 4.55 3.22 -21.92
N ILE A 403 4.71 3.90 -20.77
CA ILE A 403 5.98 3.84 -20.04
C ILE A 403 6.16 2.48 -19.37
N ARG A 404 5.09 1.83 -18.90
CA ARG A 404 5.12 0.43 -18.47
C ARG A 404 5.62 -0.49 -19.58
N GLU A 405 5.09 -0.36 -20.80
CA GLU A 405 5.53 -1.17 -21.95
C GLU A 405 7.02 -0.97 -22.25
N LEU A 406 7.55 0.26 -22.14
CA LEU A 406 8.98 0.55 -22.32
C LEU A 406 9.85 -0.09 -21.22
N PHE A 407 9.49 0.07 -19.95
CA PHE A 407 10.22 -0.58 -18.84
C PHE A 407 10.22 -2.11 -18.99
N GLN A 408 9.06 -2.70 -19.31
CA GLN A 408 8.95 -4.15 -19.51
C GLN A 408 9.74 -4.63 -20.73
N ALA A 409 9.76 -3.86 -21.83
CA ALA A 409 10.54 -4.17 -23.02
C ALA A 409 12.06 -4.16 -22.75
N ASP A 410 12.51 -3.30 -21.84
CA ASP A 410 13.91 -3.25 -21.38
C ASP A 410 14.23 -4.29 -20.28
N GLY A 411 13.25 -5.13 -19.90
CA GLY A 411 13.43 -6.25 -18.99
C GLY A 411 13.23 -5.95 -17.51
N PHE A 412 12.77 -4.75 -17.16
CA PHE A 412 12.47 -4.39 -15.78
C PHE A 412 11.19 -5.09 -15.28
N LYS A 413 11.23 -5.52 -14.03
CA LYS A 413 10.06 -5.97 -13.27
C LYS A 413 9.31 -4.75 -12.75
N VAL A 414 8.16 -4.49 -13.35
CA VAL A 414 7.33 -3.32 -13.05
C VAL A 414 6.20 -3.73 -12.11
N GLY A 415 6.13 -3.08 -10.95
CA GLY A 415 4.92 -3.01 -10.13
C GLY A 415 4.06 -1.81 -10.56
N GLN A 416 2.74 -1.89 -10.43
CA GLN A 416 1.86 -0.78 -10.81
C GLN A 416 0.70 -0.54 -9.85
N PHE A 417 0.64 0.70 -9.34
CA PHE A 417 -0.49 1.27 -8.62
C PHE A 417 -1.37 2.07 -9.57
N CYS A 418 -2.64 1.69 -9.67
CA CYS A 418 -3.59 2.29 -10.59
C CYS A 418 -4.71 3.00 -9.84
N THR A 419 -5.16 4.12 -10.40
CA THR A 419 -6.27 4.88 -9.83
C THR A 419 -7.53 4.80 -10.67
N GLU A 420 -7.47 4.04 -11.75
CA GLU A 420 -8.53 3.87 -12.74
C GLU A 420 -9.15 2.48 -12.57
N PRO A 421 -10.49 2.35 -12.60
CA PRO A 421 -11.17 1.09 -12.33
C PRO A 421 -10.83 -0.02 -13.33
N GLU A 422 -10.42 0.34 -14.55
CA GLU A 422 -9.95 -0.58 -15.57
C GLU A 422 -8.56 -1.20 -15.30
N GLY A 423 -7.82 -0.77 -14.26
CA GLY A 423 -6.46 -1.26 -13.98
C GLY A 423 -6.34 -2.78 -13.82
N GLU A 424 -7.33 -3.42 -13.17
CA GLU A 424 -7.38 -4.88 -12.97
C GLU A 424 -7.40 -5.65 -14.31
N LEU A 425 -8.01 -5.05 -15.34
CA LEU A 425 -8.09 -5.65 -16.68
C LEU A 425 -6.72 -5.69 -17.37
N PHE A 426 -5.79 -4.83 -16.97
CA PHE A 426 -4.39 -4.81 -17.40
C PHE A 426 -3.43 -5.54 -16.44
N GLN A 427 -3.96 -6.34 -15.52
CA GLN A 427 -3.19 -7.05 -14.49
C GLN A 427 -2.26 -6.11 -13.70
N MET A 428 -2.76 -4.95 -13.29
CA MET A 428 -2.03 -4.05 -12.38
C MET A 428 -2.14 -4.57 -10.95
N ASP A 429 -1.09 -4.37 -10.15
CA ASP A 429 -0.95 -4.99 -8.82
C ASP A 429 -1.90 -4.43 -7.77
N ALA A 430 -2.29 -3.16 -7.89
CA ALA A 430 -3.30 -2.54 -7.03
C ALA A 430 -4.16 -1.52 -7.77
N VAL A 431 -5.44 -1.47 -7.44
CA VAL A 431 -6.40 -0.50 -7.99
C VAL A 431 -7.09 0.27 -6.86
N TYR A 432 -7.02 1.61 -6.91
CA TYR A 432 -7.64 2.53 -5.96
C TYR A 432 -8.48 3.58 -6.71
N PRO A 433 -9.71 3.23 -7.13
CA PRO A 433 -10.49 4.04 -8.06
C PRO A 433 -11.25 5.18 -7.37
N TYR A 434 -10.52 6.23 -6.96
CA TYR A 434 -11.06 7.40 -6.25
C TYR A 434 -11.63 8.49 -7.17
N GLY A 435 -11.71 8.18 -8.47
CA GLY A 435 -12.07 9.09 -9.54
C GLY A 435 -13.55 9.46 -9.65
N TYR A 436 -13.93 9.83 -10.88
CA TYR A 436 -15.33 10.05 -11.25
C TYR A 436 -16.17 8.78 -10.99
N ASP A 437 -17.28 8.93 -10.25
CA ASP A 437 -18.12 7.81 -9.78
C ASP A 437 -17.29 6.69 -9.09
N GLY A 438 -16.19 7.07 -8.42
CA GLY A 438 -15.26 6.16 -7.75
C GLY A 438 -15.89 5.32 -6.65
N THR A 439 -15.29 4.17 -6.38
CA THR A 439 -15.79 3.13 -5.46
C THR A 439 -14.96 3.05 -4.17
N VAL A 440 -14.35 4.18 -3.80
CA VAL A 440 -13.53 4.34 -2.60
C VAL A 440 -14.37 4.99 -1.49
N ASP A 441 -14.58 4.26 -0.39
CA ASP A 441 -15.32 4.74 0.79
C ASP A 441 -14.39 5.38 1.87
N LEU A 442 -13.16 5.76 1.49
CA LEU A 442 -12.11 6.29 2.38
C LEU A 442 -11.77 7.76 2.06
N SER A 443 -11.31 8.51 3.07
CA SER A 443 -10.86 9.91 2.89
C SER A 443 -9.81 10.31 3.94
N GLY A 444 -8.99 11.33 3.62
CA GLY A 444 -8.01 11.90 4.52
C GLY A 444 -6.97 10.88 4.97
N LEU A 445 -6.72 10.83 6.28
CA LEU A 445 -5.73 9.92 6.88
C LEU A 445 -6.02 8.44 6.56
N GLU A 446 -7.28 8.04 6.41
CA GLU A 446 -7.64 6.66 6.07
C GLU A 446 -7.23 6.29 4.64
N SER A 447 -7.36 7.24 3.70
CA SER A 447 -6.88 7.06 2.33
C SER A 447 -5.37 6.94 2.28
N ILE A 448 -4.65 7.83 3.00
CA ILE A 448 -3.19 7.81 3.08
C ILE A 448 -2.70 6.47 3.62
N GLU A 449 -3.30 6.01 4.73
CA GLU A 449 -2.96 4.75 5.38
C GLU A 449 -3.20 3.53 4.47
N HIS A 450 -4.29 3.55 3.70
CA HIS A 450 -4.69 2.49 2.80
C HIS A 450 -3.79 2.43 1.55
N VAL A 451 -3.58 3.57 0.89
CA VAL A 451 -2.72 3.67 -0.28
C VAL A 451 -1.29 3.24 0.06
N ASN A 452 -0.75 3.68 1.21
CA ASN A 452 0.56 3.23 1.69
C ASN A 452 0.62 1.70 1.90
N ALA A 453 -0.45 1.08 2.37
CA ALA A 453 -0.51 -0.37 2.51
C ALA A 453 -0.59 -1.09 1.15
N LEU A 454 -1.30 -0.53 0.16
CA LEU A 454 -1.29 -1.05 -1.20
C LEU A 454 0.11 -0.98 -1.82
N MET A 455 0.81 0.16 -1.66
CA MET A 455 2.20 0.30 -2.11
C MET A 455 3.10 -0.76 -1.49
N HIS A 456 2.96 -1.02 -0.18
CA HIS A 456 3.72 -2.08 0.48
C HIS A 456 3.43 -3.47 -0.09
N GLU A 457 2.17 -3.82 -0.41
CA GLU A 457 1.86 -5.11 -1.03
C GLU A 457 2.48 -5.24 -2.43
N ILE A 458 2.60 -4.15 -3.19
CA ILE A 458 3.35 -4.13 -4.46
C ILE A 458 4.85 -4.33 -4.20
N ASP A 459 5.41 -3.62 -3.22
CA ASP A 459 6.82 -3.67 -2.82
C ASP A 459 7.27 -5.08 -2.39
N LEU A 460 6.38 -5.85 -1.74
CA LEU A 460 6.62 -7.26 -1.39
C LEU A 460 6.88 -8.15 -2.60
N THR A 461 6.46 -7.72 -3.80
CA THR A 461 6.80 -8.45 -5.02
C THR A 461 8.24 -8.21 -5.44
N GLU A 462 9.00 -7.32 -4.81
CA GLU A 462 10.35 -6.88 -5.19
C GLU A 462 10.43 -6.41 -6.66
N PRO A 463 9.66 -5.37 -7.06
CA PRO A 463 9.78 -4.79 -8.38
C PRO A 463 11.02 -3.89 -8.49
N ASP A 464 11.58 -3.78 -9.69
CA ASP A 464 12.67 -2.83 -9.98
C ASP A 464 12.16 -1.37 -9.96
N ILE A 465 10.88 -1.17 -10.25
CA ILE A 465 10.21 0.13 -10.22
C ILE A 465 8.71 -0.04 -10.01
N ILE A 466 8.10 0.86 -9.24
CA ILE A 466 6.64 0.99 -9.12
C ILE A 466 6.17 2.21 -9.90
N ILE A 467 5.28 2.00 -10.87
CA ILE A 467 4.59 3.09 -11.57
C ILE A 467 3.27 3.38 -10.85
N ALA A 468 3.01 4.65 -10.53
CA ALA A 468 1.79 5.06 -9.87
C ALA A 468 1.04 6.16 -10.65
N GLY A 469 -0.24 5.97 -10.90
CA GLY A 469 -1.11 6.98 -11.49
C GLY A 469 -1.80 7.84 -10.44
N THR A 470 -2.15 9.08 -10.78
CA THR A 470 -3.16 9.85 -10.04
C THR A 470 -4.31 10.29 -10.94
N GLN A 471 -5.44 10.62 -10.33
CA GLN A 471 -6.57 11.29 -10.97
C GLN A 471 -6.58 12.80 -10.68
N SER A 472 -7.40 13.56 -11.42
CA SER A 472 -7.54 15.03 -11.25
C SER A 472 -6.20 15.79 -11.41
N GLY A 473 -6.15 17.02 -10.88
CA GLY A 473 -4.97 17.87 -10.83
C GLY A 473 -4.14 17.72 -9.55
N ALA A 474 -2.86 18.07 -9.62
CA ALA A 474 -1.91 18.05 -8.51
C ALA A 474 -2.23 19.10 -7.44
N CYS A 475 -2.56 20.32 -7.87
CA CYS A 475 -2.80 21.45 -6.97
C CYS A 475 -4.11 22.19 -7.31
N THR A 476 -4.71 22.80 -6.29
CA THR A 476 -5.96 23.58 -6.44
C THR A 476 -5.70 24.87 -7.22
N VAL A 477 -6.22 24.97 -8.44
CA VAL A 477 -6.04 26.14 -9.31
C VAL A 477 -7.15 27.18 -9.19
N ASP A 478 -8.36 26.76 -8.83
CA ASP A 478 -9.51 27.62 -8.58
C ASP A 478 -10.04 27.40 -7.16
N TYR A 479 -10.29 28.49 -6.44
CA TYR A 479 -10.68 28.49 -5.04
C TYR A 479 -12.17 28.77 -4.82
N ASN A 480 -12.91 29.05 -5.88
CA ASN A 480 -14.30 29.49 -5.79
C ASN A 480 -15.30 28.33 -5.78
N ASN A 481 -14.88 27.13 -6.19
CA ASN A 481 -15.73 25.95 -6.24
C ASN A 481 -15.07 24.77 -5.51
N LEU A 482 -15.84 24.08 -4.65
CA LEU A 482 -15.39 22.87 -3.97
C LEU A 482 -14.94 21.77 -4.93
N SER A 483 -15.53 21.69 -6.13
CA SER A 483 -15.12 20.72 -7.15
C SER A 483 -13.71 20.96 -7.69
N SER A 484 -13.14 22.14 -7.46
CA SER A 484 -11.79 22.52 -7.90
C SER A 484 -10.70 22.09 -6.90
N TYR A 485 -11.07 21.64 -5.69
CA TYR A 485 -10.14 21.17 -4.67
C TYR A 485 -9.66 19.75 -4.95
N THR A 486 -8.36 19.53 -4.76
CA THR A 486 -7.64 18.30 -5.15
C THR A 486 -7.33 17.38 -3.97
N LEU A 487 -8.09 17.48 -2.87
CA LEU A 487 -7.82 16.75 -1.62
C LEU A 487 -7.64 15.23 -1.82
N PRO A 488 -8.48 14.52 -2.61
CA PRO A 488 -8.27 13.08 -2.82
C PRO A 488 -6.93 12.76 -3.51
N THR A 489 -6.48 13.63 -4.42
CA THR A 489 -5.17 13.48 -5.08
C THR A 489 -4.02 13.74 -4.11
N ILE A 490 -4.18 14.70 -3.20
CA ILE A 490 -3.21 14.97 -2.13
C ILE A 490 -3.11 13.76 -1.19
N ASP A 491 -4.23 13.18 -0.76
CA ASP A 491 -4.26 11.98 0.08
C ASP A 491 -3.52 10.81 -0.59
N VAL A 492 -3.77 10.60 -1.89
CA VAL A 492 -3.13 9.54 -2.67
C VAL A 492 -1.63 9.79 -2.85
N LEU A 493 -1.19 11.02 -3.15
CA LEU A 493 0.23 11.36 -3.25
C LEU A 493 0.97 11.13 -1.92
N LEU A 494 0.37 11.50 -0.79
CA LEU A 494 0.94 11.28 0.55
C LEU A 494 0.99 9.80 0.94
N GLY A 495 0.14 8.96 0.36
CA GLY A 495 0.16 7.50 0.52
C GLY A 495 1.18 6.82 -0.40
N ILE A 496 1.31 7.28 -1.64
CA ILE A 496 2.27 6.76 -2.64
C ILE A 496 3.69 7.13 -2.25
N LYS A 497 3.93 8.40 -1.88
CA LYS A 497 5.25 9.02 -1.63
C LYS A 497 6.25 8.74 -2.77
N PRO A 498 6.01 9.28 -3.97
CA PRO A 498 6.87 9.02 -5.11
C PRO A 498 8.26 9.64 -4.91
N ASP A 499 9.30 8.99 -5.45
CA ASP A 499 10.64 9.57 -5.55
C ASP A 499 10.73 10.54 -6.73
N ALA A 500 10.09 10.18 -7.85
CA ALA A 500 10.06 10.95 -9.08
C ALA A 500 8.64 11.14 -9.62
N VAL A 501 8.41 12.26 -10.29
CA VAL A 501 7.14 12.58 -10.95
C VAL A 501 7.36 12.97 -12.40
N VAL A 502 6.53 12.43 -13.30
CA VAL A 502 6.26 13.03 -14.61
C VAL A 502 4.93 13.79 -14.55
N LEU A 503 4.99 15.09 -14.83
CA LEU A 503 3.83 15.99 -14.77
C LEU A 503 3.16 16.11 -16.15
N CYS A 504 1.95 15.57 -16.29
CA CYS A 504 1.09 15.76 -17.45
C CYS A 504 0.42 17.15 -17.45
N ILE A 505 0.45 17.82 -18.60
CA ILE A 505 -0.16 19.15 -18.80
C ILE A 505 -1.03 19.17 -20.06
N ASN A 506 -2.01 20.06 -20.13
CA ASN A 506 -2.66 20.41 -21.40
C ASN A 506 -1.83 21.48 -22.13
N TYR A 507 -2.02 21.57 -23.45
CA TYR A 507 -1.46 22.64 -24.26
C TYR A 507 -1.80 24.06 -23.73
N HIS A 508 -3.03 24.26 -23.29
CA HIS A 508 -3.54 25.56 -22.83
C HIS A 508 -3.28 25.87 -21.35
N ASP A 509 -2.62 24.99 -20.61
CA ASP A 509 -2.34 25.26 -19.20
C ASP A 509 -1.34 26.44 -19.08
N PRO A 510 -1.65 27.50 -18.31
CA PRO A 510 -0.72 28.61 -18.15
C PRO A 510 0.62 28.15 -17.54
N ILE A 511 1.75 28.71 -18.01
CA ILE A 511 3.08 28.33 -17.49
C ILE A 511 3.18 28.49 -15.96
N GLU A 512 2.55 29.52 -15.40
CA GLU A 512 2.53 29.75 -13.95
C GLU A 512 1.82 28.63 -13.17
N VAL A 513 0.77 28.03 -13.75
CA VAL A 513 0.10 26.86 -13.17
C VAL A 513 1.01 25.63 -13.20
N VAL A 514 1.78 25.45 -14.28
CA VAL A 514 2.76 24.36 -14.38
C VAL A 514 3.86 24.53 -13.35
N LYS A 515 4.50 25.71 -13.28
CA LYS A 515 5.53 26.06 -12.27
C LYS A 515 5.03 25.83 -10.86
N ARG A 516 3.81 26.27 -10.56
CA ARG A 516 3.19 26.09 -9.25
C ARG A 516 2.97 24.61 -8.93
N SER A 517 2.56 23.82 -9.91
CA SER A 517 2.33 22.38 -9.73
C SER A 517 3.64 21.63 -9.45
N VAL A 518 4.73 21.98 -10.15
CA VAL A 518 6.08 21.45 -9.88
C VAL A 518 6.46 21.71 -8.42
N LYS A 519 6.50 22.99 -8.01
CA LYS A 519 6.86 23.38 -6.64
C LYS A 519 6.00 22.72 -5.58
N PHE A 520 4.69 22.60 -5.84
CA PHE A 520 3.76 21.97 -4.92
C PHE A 520 4.09 20.49 -4.71
N LEU A 521 4.35 19.75 -5.80
CA LEU A 521 4.66 18.32 -5.72
C LEU A 521 5.96 18.06 -4.95
N GLU A 522 7.02 18.78 -5.32
CA GLU A 522 8.33 18.68 -4.65
C GLU A 522 8.22 19.02 -3.16
N SER A 523 7.41 20.03 -2.81
CA SER A 523 7.22 20.42 -1.40
C SER A 523 6.29 19.48 -0.62
N LEU A 524 5.32 18.82 -1.28
CA LEU A 524 4.32 18.01 -0.60
C LEU A 524 4.87 16.65 -0.15
N VAL A 525 5.66 16.01 -1.00
CA VAL A 525 6.11 14.62 -0.82
C VAL A 525 7.63 14.44 -0.91
N ASP A 526 8.41 15.53 -1.00
CA ASP A 526 9.88 15.50 -1.12
C ASP A 526 10.38 14.69 -2.34
N CYS A 527 9.64 14.80 -3.45
CA CYS A 527 9.96 14.14 -4.73
C CYS A 527 10.68 15.09 -5.71
N ALA A 528 11.21 14.56 -6.81
CA ALA A 528 11.68 15.35 -7.95
C ALA A 528 10.69 15.30 -9.13
N VAL A 529 10.37 16.45 -9.75
CA VAL A 529 9.67 16.43 -11.05
C VAL A 529 10.70 16.29 -12.18
N VAL A 530 10.82 15.08 -12.72
CA VAL A 530 11.89 14.74 -13.68
C VAL A 530 11.51 14.99 -15.14
N GLY A 531 10.23 15.22 -15.43
CA GLY A 531 9.76 15.45 -16.79
C GLY A 531 8.36 16.02 -16.88
N VAL A 532 8.06 16.68 -18.00
CA VAL A 532 6.74 17.22 -18.32
C VAL A 532 6.18 16.53 -19.57
N CYS A 533 4.96 15.98 -19.46
CA CYS A 533 4.27 15.27 -20.52
C CYS A 533 3.15 16.14 -21.10
N LEU A 534 3.36 16.67 -22.31
CA LEU A 534 2.42 17.56 -22.99
C LEU A 534 1.31 16.77 -23.70
N PHE A 535 0.05 16.96 -23.31
CA PHE A 535 -1.08 16.35 -23.98
C PHE A 535 -1.35 17.03 -25.34
N PRO A 536 -1.41 16.28 -26.46
CA PRO A 536 -1.43 16.87 -27.81
C PRO A 536 -2.79 17.41 -28.26
N PHE A 537 -3.85 17.23 -27.47
CA PHE A 537 -5.19 17.71 -27.80
C PHE A 537 -5.55 18.95 -26.98
N GLY A 538 -6.15 19.94 -27.63
CA GLY A 538 -6.62 21.19 -27.03
C GLY A 538 -7.88 21.70 -27.71
N TYR A 539 -8.24 22.95 -27.46
CA TYR A 539 -9.38 23.60 -28.12
C TYR A 539 -8.89 24.52 -29.24
N GLU A 540 -9.53 24.45 -30.41
CA GLU A 540 -9.29 25.35 -31.54
C GLU A 540 -9.85 26.75 -31.28
N ASP A 541 -11.03 26.85 -30.67
CA ASP A 541 -11.71 28.11 -30.36
C ASP A 541 -12.54 28.03 -29.06
N GLU A 542 -13.09 29.17 -28.64
CA GLU A 542 -13.96 29.25 -27.43
C GLU A 542 -15.22 28.38 -27.54
N TRP A 543 -15.73 28.16 -28.75
CA TRP A 543 -16.94 27.37 -28.97
C TRP A 543 -16.68 25.87 -28.77
N HIS A 544 -15.52 25.39 -29.20
CA HIS A 544 -14.99 24.06 -28.95
C HIS A 544 -14.74 23.86 -27.46
N ALA A 545 -14.18 24.87 -26.78
CA ALA A 545 -14.01 24.85 -25.33
C ALA A 545 -15.36 24.74 -24.59
N MET A 546 -16.38 25.52 -24.98
CA MET A 546 -17.72 25.44 -24.38
C MET A 546 -18.40 24.08 -24.58
N ARG A 547 -18.11 23.39 -25.69
CA ARG A 547 -18.64 22.06 -26.00
C ARG A 547 -17.76 20.90 -25.54
N ASN A 548 -16.62 21.21 -24.89
CA ASN A 548 -15.61 20.23 -24.50
C ASN A 548 -15.13 19.34 -25.68
N LEU A 549 -15.01 19.93 -26.87
CA LEU A 549 -14.57 19.25 -28.10
C LEU A 549 -13.08 19.51 -28.32
N LYS A 550 -12.23 18.57 -27.87
CA LYS A 550 -10.78 18.68 -28.09
C LYS A 550 -10.39 18.21 -29.50
N THR A 551 -9.53 18.97 -30.16
CA THR A 551 -8.90 18.62 -31.45
C THR A 551 -7.39 18.53 -31.31
N MET A 552 -6.74 17.87 -32.26
CA MET A 552 -5.29 17.70 -32.26
C MET A 552 -4.63 19.04 -32.59
N ILE A 553 -3.73 19.50 -31.72
CA ILE A 553 -2.94 20.71 -31.95
C ILE A 553 -1.85 20.41 -32.98
N SER A 554 -1.49 21.38 -33.81
CA SER A 554 -0.45 21.20 -34.82
C SER A 554 0.92 20.90 -34.19
N ASN A 555 1.71 20.02 -34.82
CA ASN A 555 3.03 19.64 -34.31
C ASN A 555 3.96 20.85 -34.12
N ASP A 556 3.94 21.84 -35.00
CA ASP A 556 4.73 23.07 -34.85
C ASP A 556 4.38 23.84 -33.58
N GLN A 557 3.11 23.88 -33.20
CA GLN A 557 2.66 24.52 -31.96
C GLN A 557 3.06 23.70 -30.74
N LEU A 558 2.91 22.37 -30.81
CA LEU A 558 3.32 21.48 -29.72
C LEU A 558 4.82 21.58 -29.45
N VAL A 559 5.66 21.54 -30.48
CA VAL A 559 7.13 21.69 -30.36
C VAL A 559 7.52 23.06 -29.79
N LYS A 560 6.84 24.14 -30.21
CA LYS A 560 7.08 25.46 -29.61
C LYS A 560 6.74 25.46 -28.13
N ARG A 561 5.62 24.83 -27.75
CA ARG A 561 5.20 24.72 -26.35
C ARG A 561 6.17 23.88 -25.53
N THR A 562 6.69 22.77 -26.06
CA THR A 562 7.69 21.97 -25.34
C THR A 562 8.95 22.77 -25.05
N VAL A 563 9.47 23.52 -26.03
CA VAL A 563 10.65 24.39 -25.86
C VAL A 563 10.42 25.49 -24.83
N GLU A 564 9.23 26.11 -24.83
CA GLU A 564 8.86 27.09 -23.82
C GLU A 564 8.88 26.50 -22.40
N ILE A 565 8.25 25.33 -22.21
CA ILE A 565 8.23 24.63 -20.92
C ILE A 565 9.65 24.31 -20.44
N GLU A 566 10.51 23.80 -21.32
CA GLU A 566 11.90 23.44 -21.00
C GLU A 566 12.71 24.66 -20.55
N ASN A 567 12.59 25.78 -21.27
CA ASN A 567 13.32 27.00 -20.93
C ASN A 567 12.85 27.61 -19.59
N GLU A 568 11.56 27.50 -19.29
CA GLU A 568 10.96 28.13 -18.10
C GLU A 568 11.10 27.28 -16.82
N LEU A 569 11.32 25.97 -16.96
CA LEU A 569 11.42 25.03 -15.85
C LEU A 569 12.79 24.39 -15.66
N ASP A 570 13.62 24.36 -16.71
CA ASP A 570 14.83 23.52 -16.76
C ASP A 570 14.52 22.02 -16.57
N ILE A 571 13.36 21.57 -17.08
CA ILE A 571 12.86 20.19 -17.02
C ILE A 571 12.48 19.72 -18.42
N SER A 572 12.94 18.53 -18.80
CA SER A 572 12.64 17.90 -20.10
C SER A 572 11.14 17.79 -20.37
N CYS A 573 10.71 18.20 -21.57
CA CYS A 573 9.32 18.14 -22.00
C CYS A 573 9.16 17.23 -23.23
N GLY A 574 8.15 16.35 -23.21
CA GLY A 574 7.84 15.40 -24.27
C GLY A 574 6.35 15.39 -24.61
N ILE A 575 6.02 15.22 -25.89
CA ILE A 575 4.63 15.15 -26.38
C ILE A 575 4.07 13.75 -26.12
N ASN A 576 2.93 13.67 -25.44
CA ASN A 576 2.26 12.41 -25.15
C ASN A 576 1.71 11.77 -26.43
N GLY A 577 1.90 10.47 -26.60
CA GLY A 577 1.37 9.74 -27.76
C GLY A 577 2.33 9.68 -28.95
N GLU A 578 3.29 10.60 -29.07
CA GLU A 578 4.42 10.48 -30.00
C GLU A 578 5.52 9.60 -29.37
N ASP A 579 6.07 8.69 -30.16
CA ASP A 579 7.05 7.71 -29.66
C ASP A 579 8.34 8.38 -29.21
N ASP A 580 8.83 9.39 -29.94
CA ASP A 580 10.01 10.16 -29.55
C ASP A 580 9.82 10.94 -28.24
N GLY A 581 8.65 11.56 -28.05
CA GLY A 581 8.33 12.32 -26.83
C GLY A 581 8.22 11.42 -25.60
N THR A 582 7.56 10.26 -25.75
CA THR A 582 7.43 9.28 -24.66
C THR A 582 8.79 8.67 -24.33
N LEU A 583 9.58 8.28 -25.34
CA LEU A 583 10.90 7.70 -25.17
C LEU A 583 11.89 8.68 -24.53
N LYS A 584 11.79 9.97 -24.84
CA LYS A 584 12.58 11.02 -24.19
C LYS A 584 12.31 11.07 -22.69
N LEU A 585 11.04 11.10 -22.27
CA LEU A 585 10.67 11.14 -20.84
C LEU A 585 11.06 9.86 -20.12
N TYR A 586 10.91 8.70 -20.78
CA TYR A 586 11.37 7.42 -20.25
C TYR A 586 12.88 7.43 -19.94
N LYS A 587 13.71 7.96 -20.86
CA LYS A 587 15.16 8.07 -20.65
C LYS A 587 15.52 8.97 -19.47
N GLU A 588 14.79 10.06 -19.24
CA GLU A 588 15.00 10.91 -18.06
C GLU A 588 14.64 10.18 -16.76
N CYS A 589 13.58 9.36 -16.76
CA CYS A 589 13.23 8.52 -15.62
C CYS A 589 14.36 7.52 -15.30
N ILE A 590 14.86 6.80 -16.31
CA ILE A 590 16.00 5.87 -16.16
C ILE A 590 17.23 6.60 -15.62
N LYS A 591 17.56 7.76 -16.18
CA LYS A 591 18.70 8.57 -15.75
C LYS A 591 18.58 8.97 -14.28
N PHE A 592 17.39 9.38 -13.83
CA PHE A 592 17.16 9.73 -12.43
C PHE A 592 17.42 8.53 -11.50
N PHE A 593 16.75 7.41 -11.73
CA PHE A 593 16.83 6.24 -10.84
C PHE A 593 18.16 5.48 -10.89
N THR A 594 19.02 5.73 -11.88
CA THR A 594 20.35 5.11 -11.98
C THR A 594 21.48 5.99 -11.45
N GLN A 595 21.21 7.27 -11.16
CA GLN A 595 22.20 8.23 -10.65
C GLN A 595 22.07 8.50 -9.14
N CYS A 596 20.93 8.14 -8.53
CA CYS A 596 20.63 8.38 -7.12
C CYS A 596 21.13 7.27 -6.20
#